data_AF-A0A945GVY2-F1
#
_entry.id   AF-A0A945GVY2-F1
#
_cell.length_a   1.000
_cell.length_b   1.000
_cell.length_c   1.000
_cell.angle_alpha   90.00
_cell.angle_beta   90.00
_cell.angle_gamma   90.00
#
_symmetry.space_group_name_H-M   'P 1'
#
loop_
_entity.id
_entity.type
_entity.pdbx_description
1 polymer ?
#
loop_
_entity_poly.entity_id
_entity_poly.type
_entity_poly.pdbx_seq_one_letter_code
_entity_poly.pdbx_strand_id
1 'polypeptide(L)'
;MDKTFKILDPQNDQIAQEIQNHPPLEPTNMMAADKWVLASAFQKAIRRGELEIAQSAGLSLLLEDKQMLYRRLHVLAVEDVGVGDIDLAICILAATGDAKTRQLLGGDRVVLGYLIERLCGAALDRTADHLLSIAQDHPHLEDARWDFGRGLINELFDRIKSPDVPLTTRSVAAWYAAGTKQFRSDGLWSRQGDLEGLFGCYQGMGAENALLDACRVAVRKMRNPLPLFLPLIWSEFSHSKVDKVEETDIPDTRFVDGIPAYALGGHTRLGKRALREFLRQCEPVRECLEKCLPDTGWQDTSDVAVFHVESALVKRQRLWDEFGNLKTLGIEGDVCRNGLAPEAVMDLMAIVRENMPLLDDIRVEILEARQPEITSQPKLPIE
;
A
#
# COMPACT_ATOMS: atom_id res chain seq x y z
N MET A 1 0.47 9.51 29.37
CA MET A 1 1.44 10.63 29.43
C MET A 1 1.88 10.90 28.00
N ASP A 2 1.38 12.01 27.45
CA ASP A 2 1.77 12.57 26.16
C ASP A 2 3.28 12.84 26.14
N LYS A 3 4.05 11.93 25.54
CA LYS A 3 5.31 12.31 24.93
C LYS A 3 5.01 12.53 23.47
N THR A 4 4.90 13.81 23.15
CA THR A 4 4.71 14.38 21.83
C THR A 4 5.68 13.67 20.88
N PHE A 5 5.11 12.96 19.91
CA PHE A 5 5.77 12.68 18.64
C PHE A 5 6.59 13.91 18.25
N LYS A 6 7.86 13.74 17.84
CA LYS A 6 8.68 14.88 17.40
C LYS A 6 7.96 15.51 16.20
N ILE A 7 7.19 16.56 16.48
CA ILE A 7 6.50 17.36 15.48
C ILE A 7 7.62 17.86 14.58
N LEU A 8 7.48 17.68 13.27
CA LEU A 8 8.32 18.37 12.29
C LEU A 8 8.24 19.87 12.63
N ASP A 9 9.29 20.39 13.24
CA ASP A 9 9.37 21.76 13.74
C ASP A 9 10.21 22.57 12.76
N PRO A 10 9.61 23.48 11.97
CA PRO A 10 10.32 24.30 10.99
C PRO A 10 11.50 25.09 11.57
N GLN A 11 11.53 25.35 12.88
CA GLN A 11 12.64 26.07 13.51
C GLN A 11 13.90 25.21 13.66
N ASN A 12 13.75 23.89 13.72
CA ASN A 12 14.81 22.96 14.11
C ASN A 12 14.95 21.75 13.15
N ASP A 13 14.12 21.67 12.12
CA ASP A 13 14.02 20.54 11.21
C ASP A 13 14.11 21.01 9.75
N GLN A 14 15.14 20.54 9.03
CA GLN A 14 15.38 20.92 7.64
C GLN A 14 14.25 20.48 6.72
N ILE A 15 13.67 19.29 6.93
CA ILE A 15 12.57 18.79 6.10
C ILE A 15 11.33 19.66 6.30
N ALA A 16 11.08 20.10 7.54
CA ALA A 16 9.98 21.01 7.82
C ALA A 16 10.13 22.37 7.10
N GLN A 17 11.37 22.88 6.98
CA GLN A 17 11.67 24.10 6.21
C GLN A 17 11.50 23.87 4.70
N GLU A 18 11.96 22.74 4.18
CA GLU A 18 11.77 22.37 2.78
C GLU A 18 10.28 22.30 2.41
N ILE A 19 9.45 21.68 3.27
CA ILE A 19 8.01 21.64 3.09
C ILE A 19 7.44 23.06 3.09
N GLN A 20 7.78 23.89 4.08
CA GLN A 20 7.23 25.24 4.20
C GLN A 20 7.59 26.15 3.01
N ASN A 21 8.76 25.93 2.41
CA ASN A 21 9.23 26.67 1.24
C ASN A 21 8.68 26.13 -0.09
N HIS A 22 8.01 24.97 -0.08
CA HIS A 22 7.44 24.38 -1.28
C HIS A 22 6.21 25.18 -1.74
N PRO A 23 6.05 25.46 -3.04
CA PRO A 23 4.87 26.15 -3.54
C PRO A 23 3.59 25.32 -3.29
N PRO A 24 2.45 25.94 -2.96
CA PRO A 24 1.20 25.21 -2.84
C PRO A 24 0.80 24.61 -4.20
N LEU A 25 0.24 23.39 -4.20
CA LEU A 25 -0.34 22.82 -5.44
C LEU A 25 -1.47 23.68 -5.95
N GLU A 26 -1.38 24.21 -7.17
CA GLU A 26 -2.44 25.00 -7.80
C GLU A 26 -3.57 24.14 -8.35
N PRO A 27 -4.86 24.55 -8.24
CA PRO A 27 -6.02 23.82 -8.73
C PRO A 27 -6.15 23.94 -10.25
N THR A 28 -5.15 23.42 -10.94
CA THR A 28 -5.10 23.33 -12.40
C THR A 28 -5.25 21.86 -12.80
N ASN A 29 -5.95 21.60 -13.91
CA ASN A 29 -6.15 20.25 -14.47
C ASN A 29 -6.69 19.21 -13.46
N MET A 30 -7.68 19.58 -12.65
CA MET A 30 -8.31 18.68 -11.68
C MET A 30 -9.01 17.48 -12.36
N MET A 31 -8.93 16.31 -11.72
CA MET A 31 -9.53 15.07 -12.20
C MET A 31 -10.99 14.96 -11.74
N ALA A 32 -11.92 14.82 -12.68
CA ALA A 32 -13.35 14.75 -12.41
C ALA A 32 -13.83 13.31 -12.16
N ALA A 33 -13.58 12.78 -10.97
CA ALA A 33 -13.98 11.44 -10.59
C ALA A 33 -14.47 11.36 -9.13
N ASP A 34 -15.13 10.25 -8.79
CA ASP A 34 -15.46 10.00 -7.38
C ASP A 34 -14.19 9.72 -6.56
N LYS A 35 -14.30 9.89 -5.24
CA LYS A 35 -13.17 9.71 -4.31
C LYS A 35 -12.46 8.35 -4.39
N TRP A 36 -13.13 7.29 -4.84
CA TRP A 36 -12.52 5.95 -4.94
C TRP A 36 -11.63 5.87 -6.17
N VAL A 37 -12.10 6.40 -7.30
CA VAL A 37 -11.30 6.52 -8.52
C VAL A 37 -10.12 7.46 -8.28
N LEU A 38 -10.35 8.61 -7.64
CA LEU A 38 -9.28 9.55 -7.28
C LEU A 38 -8.21 8.91 -6.38
N ALA A 39 -8.61 8.17 -5.34
CA ALA A 39 -7.67 7.48 -4.46
C ALA A 39 -6.88 6.37 -5.17
N SER A 40 -7.52 5.64 -6.09
CA SER A 40 -6.88 4.59 -6.90
C SER A 40 -5.87 5.21 -7.89
N ALA A 41 -6.28 6.27 -8.59
CA ALA A 41 -5.41 7.00 -9.51
C ALA A 41 -4.19 7.58 -8.77
N PHE A 42 -4.42 8.25 -7.64
CA PHE A 42 -3.39 8.85 -6.81
C PHE A 42 -2.29 7.85 -6.40
N GLN A 43 -2.69 6.71 -5.82
CA GLN A 43 -1.73 5.71 -5.36
C GLN A 43 -0.95 5.08 -6.53
N LYS A 44 -1.64 4.73 -7.63
CA LYS A 44 -1.00 4.11 -8.80
C LYS A 44 -0.09 5.07 -9.55
N ALA A 45 -0.49 6.33 -9.70
CA ALA A 45 0.36 7.36 -10.33
C ALA A 45 1.67 7.55 -9.56
N ILE A 46 1.62 7.55 -8.22
CA ILE A 46 2.84 7.59 -7.39
C ILE A 46 3.75 6.40 -7.68
N ARG A 47 3.21 5.16 -7.68
CA ARG A 47 4.02 3.97 -7.99
C ARG A 47 4.68 4.03 -9.36
N ARG A 48 3.96 4.60 -10.34
CA ARG A 48 4.41 4.77 -11.73
C ARG A 48 5.32 5.99 -11.92
N GLY A 49 5.55 6.80 -10.88
CA GLY A 49 6.33 8.05 -10.99
C GLY A 49 5.65 9.13 -11.83
N GLU A 50 4.34 9.05 -12.03
CA GLU A 50 3.56 9.95 -12.89
C GLU A 50 3.12 11.21 -12.12
N LEU A 51 4.05 12.17 -11.98
CA LEU A 51 3.90 13.35 -11.13
C LEU A 51 2.62 14.16 -11.39
N GLU A 52 2.35 14.52 -12.66
CA GLU A 52 1.20 15.37 -13.01
C GLU A 52 -0.13 14.70 -12.68
N ILE A 53 -0.24 13.39 -12.91
CA ILE A 53 -1.43 12.60 -12.60
C ILE A 53 -1.62 12.50 -11.08
N ALA A 54 -0.53 12.25 -10.34
CA ALA A 54 -0.55 12.21 -8.89
C ALA A 54 -0.98 13.55 -8.28
N GLN A 55 -0.47 14.68 -8.79
CA GLN A 55 -0.87 16.02 -8.38
C GLN A 55 -2.35 16.28 -8.66
N SER A 56 -2.82 15.97 -9.87
CA SER A 56 -4.23 16.15 -10.25
C SER A 56 -5.17 15.32 -9.39
N ALA A 57 -4.91 14.01 -9.26
CA ALA A 57 -5.73 13.09 -8.46
C ALA A 57 -5.67 13.43 -6.96
N GLY A 58 -4.48 13.74 -6.44
CA GLY A 58 -4.26 14.09 -5.03
C GLY A 58 -4.95 15.38 -4.64
N LEU A 59 -4.85 16.43 -5.46
CA LEU A 59 -5.53 17.71 -5.20
C LEU A 59 -7.05 17.58 -5.31
N SER A 60 -7.53 16.84 -6.31
CA SER A 60 -8.96 16.58 -6.46
C SER A 60 -9.50 15.79 -5.25
N LEU A 61 -8.75 14.79 -4.77
CA LEU A 61 -9.12 14.02 -3.58
C LEU A 61 -9.05 14.86 -2.30
N LEU A 62 -8.12 15.81 -2.19
CA LEU A 62 -8.04 16.74 -1.06
C LEU A 62 -9.34 17.55 -0.93
N LEU A 63 -9.86 18.03 -2.07
CA LEU A 63 -11.08 18.83 -2.13
C LEU A 63 -12.34 17.99 -1.93
N GLU A 64 -12.38 16.78 -2.50
CA GLU A 64 -13.54 15.88 -2.43
C GLU A 64 -13.66 15.15 -1.09
N ASP A 65 -12.57 14.53 -0.59
CA ASP A 65 -12.55 13.77 0.66
C ASP A 65 -11.15 13.82 1.28
N LYS A 66 -10.87 14.93 1.97
CA LYS A 66 -9.64 15.16 2.74
C LYS A 66 -9.28 14.02 3.68
N GLN A 67 -10.27 13.34 4.28
CA GLN A 67 -10.00 12.24 5.20
C GLN A 67 -9.54 10.97 4.46
N MET A 68 -10.09 10.71 3.28
CA MET A 68 -9.64 9.62 2.40
C MET A 68 -8.20 9.86 1.93
N LEU A 69 -7.86 11.09 1.51
CA LEU A 69 -6.50 11.42 1.10
C LEU A 69 -5.48 11.09 2.18
N TYR A 70 -5.67 11.58 3.41
CA TYR A 70 -4.69 11.34 4.48
C TYR A 70 -4.61 9.89 4.89
N ARG A 71 -5.73 9.16 4.89
CA ARG A 71 -5.70 7.70 5.09
C ARG A 71 -4.87 7.02 4.00
N ARG A 72 -4.97 7.45 2.75
CA ARG A 72 -4.20 6.90 1.64
C ARG A 72 -2.71 7.24 1.74
N LEU A 73 -2.35 8.45 2.19
CA LEU A 73 -0.96 8.82 2.47
C LEU A 73 -0.35 7.97 3.60
N HIS A 74 -1.11 7.67 4.66
CA HIS A 74 -0.66 6.76 5.72
C HIS A 74 -0.43 5.34 5.19
N VAL A 75 -1.32 4.84 4.34
CA VAL A 75 -1.16 3.55 3.65
C VAL A 75 0.10 3.57 2.77
N LEU A 76 0.23 4.55 1.86
CA LEU A 76 1.40 4.72 0.99
C LEU A 76 2.72 4.69 1.75
N ALA A 77 2.81 5.40 2.89
CA ALA A 77 4.03 5.46 3.68
C ALA A 77 4.53 4.08 4.14
N VAL A 78 3.62 3.16 4.48
CA VAL A 78 3.98 1.84 4.99
C VAL A 78 3.90 0.73 3.93
N GLU A 79 2.99 0.86 2.96
CA GLU A 79 2.69 -0.16 1.93
C GLU A 79 3.57 0.00 0.69
N ASP A 80 3.83 1.22 0.22
CA ASP A 80 4.52 1.47 -1.04
C ASP A 80 5.91 2.11 -0.83
N VAL A 81 6.08 2.98 0.17
CA VAL A 81 7.39 3.61 0.46
C VAL A 81 8.25 2.69 1.32
N GLY A 82 7.76 2.31 2.50
CA GLY A 82 8.40 1.30 3.35
C GLY A 82 9.88 1.59 3.63
N VAL A 83 10.71 0.55 3.51
CA VAL A 83 12.19 0.69 3.59
C VAL A 83 12.83 1.19 2.29
N GLY A 84 12.03 1.40 1.24
CA GLY A 84 12.45 2.03 -0.01
C GLY A 84 13.02 3.42 0.23
N ASP A 85 12.33 4.23 1.05
CA ASP A 85 12.79 5.50 1.58
C ASP A 85 12.19 5.71 2.99
N ILE A 86 12.89 5.17 4.00
CA ILE A 86 12.39 5.15 5.38
C ILE A 86 12.20 6.55 5.95
N ASP A 87 13.05 7.50 5.57
CA ASP A 87 12.97 8.88 6.02
C ASP A 87 11.74 9.57 5.43
N LEU A 88 11.44 9.30 4.15
CA LEU A 88 10.20 9.78 3.54
C LEU A 88 8.97 9.14 4.18
N ALA A 89 8.99 7.83 4.49
CA ALA A 89 7.90 7.16 5.19
C ALA A 89 7.63 7.82 6.56
N ILE A 90 8.68 8.08 7.34
CA ILE A 90 8.59 8.81 8.62
C ILE A 90 8.06 10.23 8.40
N CYS A 91 8.58 10.96 7.41
CA CYS A 91 8.16 12.30 7.06
C CYS A 91 6.65 12.36 6.72
N ILE A 92 6.14 11.43 5.91
CA ILE A 92 4.72 11.39 5.56
C ILE A 92 3.87 11.20 6.82
N LEU A 93 4.21 10.22 7.66
CA LEU A 93 3.47 9.91 8.90
C LEU A 93 3.52 11.06 9.89
N ALA A 94 4.66 11.76 9.98
CA ALA A 94 4.84 12.95 10.78
C ALA A 94 4.00 14.12 10.27
N ALA A 95 4.19 14.52 9.01
CA ALA A 95 3.54 15.68 8.41
C ALA A 95 2.02 15.53 8.35
N THR A 96 1.52 14.30 8.15
CA THR A 96 0.09 14.04 7.98
C THR A 96 -0.60 13.53 9.25
N GLY A 97 0.13 13.38 10.36
CA GLY A 97 -0.38 12.82 11.61
C GLY A 97 -1.53 13.64 12.21
N ASP A 98 -1.51 14.96 12.07
CA ASP A 98 -2.58 15.82 12.57
C ASP A 98 -2.68 17.14 11.79
N ALA A 99 -3.81 17.84 11.97
CA ALA A 99 -4.08 19.06 11.23
C ALA A 99 -3.21 20.24 11.68
N LYS A 100 -2.82 20.31 12.96
CA LYS A 100 -1.99 21.40 13.49
C LYS A 100 -0.60 21.35 12.88
N THR A 101 -0.01 20.16 12.80
CA THR A 101 1.29 19.95 12.13
C THR A 101 1.24 20.43 10.69
N ARG A 102 0.20 20.06 9.91
CA ARG A 102 0.08 20.56 8.53
C ARG A 102 -0.07 22.06 8.42
N GLN A 103 -0.79 22.70 9.33
CA GLN A 103 -0.90 24.16 9.33
C GLN A 103 0.43 24.85 9.63
N LEU A 104 1.24 24.29 10.54
CA LEU A 104 2.59 24.78 10.83
C LEU A 104 3.52 24.64 9.62
N LEU A 105 3.31 23.61 8.79
CA LEU A 105 4.08 23.34 7.58
C LEU A 105 3.60 24.09 6.33
N GLY A 106 2.70 25.08 6.47
CA GLY A 106 2.21 25.89 5.35
C GLY A 106 0.86 25.46 4.76
N GLY A 107 0.18 24.49 5.38
CA GLY A 107 -1.18 24.06 5.03
C GLY A 107 -1.23 22.85 4.10
N ASP A 108 -2.45 22.35 3.86
CA ASP A 108 -2.65 21.06 3.19
C ASP A 108 -2.09 21.02 1.75
N ARG A 109 -2.22 22.11 0.98
CA ARG A 109 -1.77 22.16 -0.44
C ARG A 109 -0.24 22.20 -0.57
N VAL A 110 0.44 22.84 0.37
CA VAL A 110 1.91 22.88 0.45
C VAL A 110 2.45 21.51 0.82
N VAL A 111 1.95 20.94 1.92
CA VAL A 111 2.34 19.60 2.39
C VAL A 111 2.09 18.55 1.31
N LEU A 112 0.90 18.58 0.69
CA LEU A 112 0.57 17.61 -0.36
C LEU A 112 1.48 17.74 -1.59
N GLY A 113 1.79 18.96 -2.04
CA GLY A 113 2.68 19.19 -3.17
C GLY A 113 4.07 18.60 -2.95
N TYR A 114 4.68 18.97 -1.82
CA TYR A 114 5.99 18.47 -1.44
C TYR A 114 6.01 16.94 -1.35
N LEU A 115 5.03 16.34 -0.66
CA LEU A 115 4.98 14.89 -0.50
C LEU A 115 4.79 14.17 -1.83
N ILE A 116 3.96 14.68 -2.75
CA ILE A 116 3.74 14.05 -4.06
C ILE A 116 5.02 14.07 -4.90
N GLU A 117 5.74 15.19 -4.93
CA GLU A 117 7.00 15.30 -5.67
C GLU A 117 8.03 14.29 -5.14
N ARG A 118 8.19 14.24 -3.80
CA ARG A 118 9.07 13.28 -3.13
C ARG A 118 8.64 11.83 -3.39
N LEU A 119 7.35 11.52 -3.29
CA LEU A 119 6.79 10.20 -3.50
C LEU A 119 7.01 9.66 -4.91
N CYS A 120 6.81 10.49 -5.94
CA CYS A 120 6.99 10.08 -7.34
C CYS A 120 8.47 9.85 -7.70
N GLY A 121 9.40 10.50 -7.01
CA GLY A 121 10.85 10.33 -7.20
C GLY A 121 11.49 9.26 -6.29
N ALA A 122 10.77 8.77 -5.28
CA ALA A 122 11.32 7.85 -4.29
C ALA A 122 11.59 6.45 -4.86
N ALA A 123 12.54 5.74 -4.24
CA ALA A 123 12.60 4.30 -4.39
C ALA A 123 11.53 3.68 -3.47
N LEU A 124 10.69 2.82 -4.02
CA LEU A 124 9.55 2.21 -3.34
C LEU A 124 9.89 0.80 -2.87
N ASP A 125 9.26 0.34 -1.80
CA ASP A 125 9.33 -1.03 -1.28
C ASP A 125 7.94 -1.46 -0.80
N ARG A 126 7.47 -2.60 -1.34
CA ARG A 126 6.16 -3.16 -1.04
C ARG A 126 6.20 -4.33 -0.06
N THR A 127 7.30 -4.53 0.65
CA THR A 127 7.48 -5.73 1.48
C THR A 127 6.41 -5.85 2.56
N ALA A 128 5.93 -4.73 3.12
CA ALA A 128 4.87 -4.78 4.14
C ALA A 128 3.55 -5.36 3.60
N ASP A 129 3.19 -5.03 2.37
CA ASP A 129 2.04 -5.59 1.65
C ASP A 129 2.21 -7.10 1.46
N HIS A 130 3.39 -7.52 0.99
CA HIS A 130 3.71 -8.94 0.85
C HIS A 130 3.67 -9.70 2.18
N LEU A 131 4.26 -9.15 3.25
CA LEU A 131 4.23 -9.77 4.58
C LEU A 131 2.81 -9.86 5.16
N LEU A 132 1.93 -8.91 4.83
CA LEU A 132 0.52 -8.97 5.22
C LEU A 132 -0.15 -10.21 4.62
N SER A 133 -0.05 -10.37 3.30
CA SER A 133 -0.64 -11.51 2.58
C SER A 133 -0.01 -12.84 3.02
N ILE A 134 1.32 -12.85 3.21
CA ILE A 134 2.05 -14.04 3.68
C ILE A 134 1.56 -14.47 5.06
N ALA A 135 1.59 -13.53 6.02
CA ALA A 135 1.26 -13.83 7.41
C ALA A 135 -0.19 -14.31 7.55
N GLN A 136 -1.09 -13.73 6.76
CA GLN A 136 -2.49 -14.05 6.79
C GLN A 136 -2.80 -15.42 6.16
N ASP A 137 -2.36 -15.64 4.93
CA ASP A 137 -2.96 -16.65 4.06
C ASP A 137 -1.97 -17.69 3.52
N HIS A 138 -0.66 -17.47 3.63
CA HIS A 138 0.29 -18.40 3.03
C HIS A 138 0.21 -19.80 3.66
N PRO A 139 0.06 -20.89 2.86
CA PRO A 139 -0.10 -22.25 3.39
C PRO A 139 1.04 -22.71 4.31
N HIS A 140 2.29 -22.43 3.93
CA HIS A 140 3.47 -22.83 4.73
C HIS A 140 3.53 -22.23 6.16
N LEU A 141 2.70 -21.23 6.48
CA LEU A 141 2.65 -20.61 7.80
C LEU A 141 1.44 -21.06 8.64
N GLU A 142 0.71 -22.09 8.22
CA GLU A 142 -0.44 -22.61 8.97
C GLU A 142 -0.05 -23.04 10.39
N ASP A 143 1.02 -23.81 10.53
CA ASP A 143 1.53 -24.25 11.84
C ASP A 143 1.95 -23.05 12.71
N ALA A 144 2.64 -22.07 12.13
CA ALA A 144 3.01 -20.85 12.83
C ALA A 144 1.78 -20.05 13.30
N ARG A 145 0.74 -19.94 12.45
CA ARG A 145 -0.52 -19.29 12.83
C ARG A 145 -1.21 -20.01 13.97
N TRP A 146 -1.16 -21.34 14.00
CA TRP A 146 -1.75 -22.15 15.06
C TRP A 146 -0.98 -22.04 16.39
N ASP A 147 0.33 -22.26 16.35
CA ASP A 147 1.19 -22.27 17.52
C ASP A 147 1.24 -20.89 18.19
N PHE A 148 1.48 -19.84 17.40
CA PHE A 148 1.60 -18.47 17.92
C PHE A 148 0.24 -17.91 18.37
N GLY A 149 -0.87 -18.41 17.83
CA GLY A 149 -2.21 -18.06 18.31
C GLY A 149 -2.42 -18.43 19.78
N ARG A 150 -1.71 -19.44 20.29
CA ARG A 150 -1.80 -19.96 21.66
C ARG A 150 -0.59 -19.66 22.53
N GLY A 151 0.53 -19.25 21.93
CA GLY A 151 1.78 -18.96 22.63
C GLY A 151 1.70 -17.78 23.60
N LEU A 152 2.57 -17.81 24.60
CA LEU A 152 2.72 -16.72 25.57
C LEU A 152 3.33 -15.49 24.89
N ILE A 153 3.00 -14.28 25.38
CA ILE A 153 3.47 -13.04 24.75
C ILE A 153 5.01 -12.95 24.70
N ASN A 154 5.69 -13.43 25.74
CA ASN A 154 7.16 -13.44 25.79
C ASN A 154 7.77 -14.40 24.76
N GLU A 155 7.13 -15.55 24.52
CA GLU A 155 7.57 -16.49 23.48
C GLU A 155 7.45 -15.85 22.09
N LEU A 156 6.38 -15.08 21.84
CA LEU A 156 6.25 -14.32 20.59
C LEU A 156 7.38 -13.29 20.44
N PHE A 157 7.69 -12.54 21.51
CA PHE A 157 8.81 -11.60 21.48
C PHE A 157 10.14 -12.30 21.22
N ASP A 158 10.38 -13.47 21.81
CA ASP A 158 11.59 -14.26 21.56
C ASP A 158 11.69 -14.73 20.11
N ARG A 159 10.57 -15.14 19.49
CA ARG A 159 10.53 -15.44 18.04
C ARG A 159 10.84 -14.21 17.20
N ILE A 160 10.25 -13.06 17.52
CA ILE A 160 10.45 -11.79 16.78
C ILE A 160 11.91 -11.32 16.83
N LYS A 161 12.61 -11.52 17.95
CA LYS A 161 14.03 -11.12 18.13
C LYS A 161 15.02 -12.09 17.49
N SER A 162 14.64 -13.34 17.25
CA SER A 162 15.57 -14.38 16.83
C SER A 162 15.89 -14.24 15.34
N PRO A 163 17.16 -14.01 14.95
CA PRO A 163 17.55 -13.92 13.54
C PRO A 163 17.48 -15.28 12.82
N ASP A 164 17.46 -16.38 13.56
CA ASP A 164 17.33 -17.74 13.02
C ASP A 164 15.88 -18.06 12.59
N VAL A 165 14.91 -17.24 13.00
CA VAL A 165 13.51 -17.39 12.59
C VAL A 165 13.29 -16.58 11.31
N PRO A 166 12.73 -17.17 10.24
CA PRO A 166 12.45 -16.44 9.00
C PRO A 166 11.58 -15.20 9.22
N LEU A 167 11.83 -14.14 8.46
CA LEU A 167 11.07 -12.89 8.54
C LEU A 167 9.55 -13.11 8.37
N THR A 168 9.16 -14.03 7.50
CA THR A 168 7.76 -14.41 7.27
C THR A 168 7.09 -15.04 8.50
N THR A 169 7.82 -15.85 9.27
CA THR A 169 7.32 -16.42 10.53
C THR A 169 7.30 -15.34 11.63
N ARG A 170 8.29 -14.45 11.65
CA ARG A 170 8.36 -13.33 12.59
C ARG A 170 7.22 -12.33 12.40
N SER A 171 6.74 -12.14 11.17
CA SER A 171 5.59 -11.26 10.90
C SER A 171 4.29 -11.81 11.50
N VAL A 172 4.06 -13.13 11.47
CA VAL A 172 2.93 -13.78 12.16
C VAL A 172 3.02 -13.55 13.68
N ALA A 173 4.21 -13.76 14.25
CA ALA A 173 4.45 -13.53 15.68
C ALA A 173 4.22 -12.06 16.06
N ALA A 174 4.69 -11.11 15.23
CA ALA A 174 4.48 -9.68 15.42
C ALA A 174 2.99 -9.29 15.40
N TRP A 175 2.22 -9.83 14.46
CA TRP A 175 0.79 -9.55 14.38
C TRP A 175 0.03 -10.08 15.62
N TYR A 176 0.34 -11.30 16.06
CA TYR A 176 -0.22 -11.83 17.29
C TYR A 176 0.22 -11.05 18.54
N ALA A 177 1.48 -10.63 18.59
CA ALA A 177 2.00 -9.83 19.69
C ALA A 177 1.32 -8.45 19.76
N ALA A 178 1.04 -7.81 18.62
CA ALA A 178 0.28 -6.57 18.56
C ALA A 178 -1.20 -6.75 18.98
N GLY A 179 -1.77 -7.92 18.69
CA GLY A 179 -3.11 -8.31 19.11
C GLY A 179 -4.14 -8.27 18.00
N THR A 180 -4.60 -9.45 17.59
CA THR A 180 -5.58 -9.65 16.51
C THR A 180 -7.02 -9.26 16.88
N LYS A 181 -7.31 -8.98 18.15
CA LYS A 181 -8.58 -8.30 18.54
C LYS A 181 -8.64 -6.87 18.01
N GLN A 182 -7.49 -6.17 18.02
CA GLN A 182 -7.35 -4.81 17.51
C GLN A 182 -7.13 -4.82 15.99
N PHE A 183 -6.24 -5.70 15.52
CA PHE A 183 -5.90 -5.85 14.10
C PHE A 183 -6.50 -7.15 13.57
N ARG A 184 -7.81 -7.14 13.32
CA ARG A 184 -8.56 -8.33 12.92
C ARG A 184 -8.07 -8.88 11.58
N SER A 185 -8.14 -10.20 11.45
CA SER A 185 -7.87 -10.94 10.23
C SER A 185 -8.72 -12.20 10.23
N ASP A 186 -9.14 -12.64 9.06
CA ASP A 186 -9.89 -13.88 8.89
C ASP A 186 -8.97 -15.12 8.97
N GLY A 187 -7.67 -14.95 8.71
CA GLY A 187 -6.68 -16.04 8.77
C GLY A 187 -6.05 -16.26 10.15
N LEU A 188 -6.21 -15.34 11.11
CA LEU A 188 -5.56 -15.41 12.43
C LEU A 188 -6.58 -15.53 13.57
N TRP A 189 -6.19 -16.27 14.61
CA TRP A 189 -7.00 -16.44 15.82
C TRP A 189 -7.14 -15.12 16.60
N SER A 190 -8.33 -14.82 17.11
CA SER A 190 -8.55 -13.60 17.90
C SER A 190 -7.89 -13.67 19.28
N ARG A 191 -6.95 -12.77 19.57
CA ARG A 191 -6.30 -12.65 20.89
C ARG A 191 -6.02 -11.20 21.28
N GLN A 192 -5.87 -10.99 22.58
CA GLN A 192 -5.32 -9.75 23.11
C GLN A 192 -3.80 -9.76 22.88
N GLY A 193 -3.25 -8.60 22.53
CA GLY A 193 -1.81 -8.39 22.39
C GLY A 193 -1.29 -7.30 23.34
N ASP A 194 0.01 -7.06 23.24
CA ASP A 194 0.77 -6.01 23.89
C ASP A 194 1.53 -5.18 22.83
N LEU A 195 0.84 -4.18 22.28
CA LEU A 195 1.37 -3.33 21.21
C LEU A 195 2.59 -2.50 21.66
N GLU A 196 2.59 -1.98 22.89
CA GLU A 196 3.74 -1.22 23.38
C GLU A 196 4.92 -2.15 23.72
N GLY A 197 4.65 -3.35 24.22
CA GLY A 197 5.66 -4.40 24.35
C GLY A 197 6.28 -4.78 23.01
N LEU A 198 5.48 -4.87 21.94
CA LEU A 198 6.00 -5.08 20.58
C LEU A 198 6.91 -3.94 20.12
N PHE A 199 6.51 -2.68 20.31
CA PHE A 199 7.39 -1.56 19.97
C PHE A 199 8.66 -1.52 20.84
N GLY A 200 8.56 -1.92 22.12
CA GLY A 200 9.74 -2.11 22.98
C GLY A 200 10.66 -3.24 22.51
N CYS A 201 10.08 -4.31 21.96
CA CYS A 201 10.81 -5.41 21.33
C CYS A 201 11.61 -4.89 20.11
N TYR A 202 10.97 -4.14 19.22
CA TYR A 202 11.64 -3.53 18.07
C TYR A 202 12.72 -2.52 18.47
N GLN A 203 12.47 -1.73 19.51
CA GLN A 203 13.49 -0.84 20.07
C GLN A 203 14.71 -1.63 20.55
N GLY A 204 14.50 -2.76 21.23
CA GLY A 204 15.57 -3.66 21.66
C GLY A 204 16.33 -4.31 20.50
N MET A 205 15.71 -4.41 19.33
CA MET A 205 16.33 -4.85 18.07
C MET A 205 17.07 -3.72 17.33
N GLY A 206 17.08 -2.51 17.88
CA GLY A 206 17.81 -1.36 17.32
C GLY A 206 16.97 -0.38 16.51
N ALA A 207 15.65 -0.57 16.40
CA ALA A 207 14.79 0.38 15.69
C ALA A 207 14.81 1.76 16.35
N GLU A 208 15.03 2.79 15.53
CA GLU A 208 15.10 4.17 16.00
C GLU A 208 13.75 4.69 16.50
N ASN A 209 13.79 5.59 17.49
CA ASN A 209 12.58 6.16 18.09
C ASN A 209 11.70 6.87 17.05
N ALA A 210 12.30 7.56 16.07
CA ALA A 210 11.55 8.26 15.03
C ALA A 210 10.68 7.31 14.21
N LEU A 211 11.23 6.14 13.85
CA LEU A 211 10.50 5.09 13.14
C LEU A 211 9.37 4.52 13.99
N LEU A 212 9.65 4.19 15.25
CA LEU A 212 8.65 3.61 16.16
C LEU A 212 7.50 4.59 16.44
N ASP A 213 7.82 5.86 16.64
CA ASP A 213 6.84 6.92 16.85
C ASP A 213 5.98 7.14 15.60
N ALA A 214 6.58 7.05 14.40
CA ALA A 214 5.85 7.14 13.14
C ALA A 214 4.88 5.96 12.98
N CYS A 215 5.34 4.75 13.28
CA CYS A 215 4.49 3.55 13.27
C CYS A 215 3.35 3.65 14.29
N ARG A 216 3.57 4.23 15.47
CA ARG A 216 2.49 4.51 16.44
C ARG A 216 1.43 5.45 15.87
N VAL A 217 1.83 6.48 15.12
CA VAL A 217 0.88 7.37 14.41
C VAL A 217 0.09 6.56 13.38
N ALA A 218 0.77 5.81 12.52
CA ALA A 218 0.16 5.01 11.47
C ALA A 218 -0.86 3.99 12.03
N VAL A 219 -0.49 3.24 13.08
CA VAL A 219 -1.38 2.29 13.77
C VAL A 219 -2.69 2.96 14.21
N ARG A 220 -2.60 4.14 14.85
CA ARG A 220 -3.79 4.85 15.35
C ARG A 220 -4.69 5.35 14.22
N LYS A 221 -4.09 5.79 13.10
CA LYS A 221 -4.82 6.40 11.97
C LYS A 221 -5.41 5.37 11.03
N MET A 222 -4.70 4.28 10.77
CA MET A 222 -5.10 3.25 9.81
C MET A 222 -5.92 2.15 10.44
N ARG A 223 -5.65 1.78 11.71
CA ARG A 223 -6.19 0.57 12.37
C ARG A 223 -5.99 -0.70 11.53
N ASN A 224 -4.86 -0.76 10.83
CA ASN A 224 -4.45 -1.84 9.95
C ASN A 224 -3.09 -2.41 10.46
N PRO A 225 -2.80 -3.70 10.30
CA PRO A 225 -1.54 -4.33 10.70
C PRO A 225 -0.28 -3.89 9.93
N LEU A 226 -0.38 -3.30 8.73
CA LEU A 226 0.79 -2.92 7.90
C LEU A 226 1.89 -2.18 8.67
N PRO A 227 1.60 -1.16 9.51
CA PRO A 227 2.66 -0.44 10.23
C PRO A 227 3.39 -1.28 11.27
N LEU A 228 2.85 -2.45 11.66
CA LEU A 228 3.51 -3.37 12.58
C LEU A 228 4.74 -4.02 11.94
N PHE A 229 4.73 -4.17 10.61
CA PHE A 229 5.79 -4.84 9.87
C PHE A 229 6.96 -3.92 9.52
N LEU A 230 6.74 -2.60 9.43
CA LEU A 230 7.78 -1.68 8.98
C LEU A 230 9.06 -1.70 9.85
N PRO A 231 9.01 -1.66 11.20
CA PRO A 231 10.22 -1.78 12.03
C PRO A 231 10.89 -3.15 11.91
N LEU A 232 10.10 -4.20 11.68
CA LEU A 232 10.61 -5.56 11.50
C LEU A 232 11.35 -5.68 10.16
N ILE A 233 10.78 -5.17 9.06
CA ILE A 233 11.42 -5.13 7.74
C ILE A 233 12.69 -4.27 7.82
N TRP A 234 12.63 -3.11 8.47
CA TRP A 234 13.79 -2.25 8.66
C TRP A 234 14.95 -2.98 9.35
N SER A 235 14.66 -3.82 10.35
CA SER A 235 15.71 -4.59 11.05
C SER A 235 16.43 -5.61 10.15
N GLU A 236 15.75 -6.15 9.15
CA GLU A 236 16.40 -7.04 8.16
C GLU A 236 17.12 -6.22 7.09
N PHE A 237 16.44 -5.19 6.57
CA PHE A 237 16.99 -4.30 5.55
C PHE A 237 18.30 -3.64 6.00
N SER A 238 18.42 -3.22 7.26
CA SER A 238 19.63 -2.59 7.79
C SER A 238 20.87 -3.49 7.78
N HIS A 239 20.68 -4.81 7.65
CA HIS A 239 21.74 -5.81 7.56
C HIS A 239 21.88 -6.40 6.15
N SER A 240 21.09 -5.91 5.19
CA SER A 240 21.10 -6.38 3.81
C SER A 240 22.44 -6.10 3.15
N LYS A 241 22.96 -7.06 2.39
CA LYS A 241 24.18 -6.92 1.58
C LYS A 241 23.88 -6.39 0.18
N VAL A 242 22.65 -6.58 -0.28
CA VAL A 242 22.12 -5.97 -1.50
C VAL A 242 21.33 -4.71 -1.14
N ASP A 243 21.64 -3.61 -1.82
CA ASP A 243 20.85 -2.40 -1.80
C ASP A 243 20.99 -1.73 -3.17
N LYS A 244 19.97 -1.90 -4.01
CA LYS A 244 19.96 -1.30 -5.35
C LYS A 244 18.56 -0.79 -5.69
N VAL A 245 18.50 0.23 -6.53
CA VAL A 245 17.24 0.70 -7.13
C VAL A 245 17.19 0.19 -8.55
N GLU A 246 16.12 -0.52 -8.88
CA GLU A 246 15.81 -0.95 -10.23
C GLU A 246 14.73 -0.05 -10.82
N GLU A 247 14.98 0.42 -12.04
CA GLU A 247 13.99 1.20 -12.78
C GLU A 247 13.26 0.30 -13.77
N THR A 248 11.93 0.42 -13.79
CA THR A 248 11.09 -0.32 -14.74
C THR A 248 10.53 0.65 -15.78
N ASP A 249 10.44 0.19 -17.02
CA ASP A 249 9.69 0.93 -18.04
C ASP A 249 8.19 0.76 -17.79
N ILE A 250 7.51 1.88 -17.60
CA ILE A 250 6.08 1.90 -17.34
C ILE A 250 5.35 1.97 -18.69
N PRO A 251 4.41 1.06 -18.98
CA PRO A 251 3.65 1.09 -20.22
C PRO A 251 2.86 2.39 -20.37
N ASP A 252 2.62 2.81 -21.61
CA ASP A 252 1.80 3.98 -21.89
C ASP A 252 0.40 3.85 -21.27
N THR A 253 -0.10 4.96 -20.72
CA THR A 253 -1.40 5.02 -20.05
C THR A 253 -2.46 5.53 -21.03
N ARG A 254 -3.60 4.84 -21.10
CA ARG A 254 -4.80 5.35 -21.79
C ARG A 254 -5.63 6.22 -20.87
N PHE A 255 -6.24 7.27 -21.45
CA PHE A 255 -7.02 8.26 -20.71
C PHE A 255 -8.41 8.45 -21.33
N VAL A 256 -9.40 8.71 -20.48
CA VAL A 256 -10.72 9.22 -20.88
C VAL A 256 -11.06 10.37 -19.93
N ASP A 257 -11.31 11.57 -20.48
CA ASP A 257 -11.60 12.79 -19.71
C ASP A 257 -10.60 13.06 -18.55
N GLY A 258 -9.31 12.82 -18.81
CA GLY A 258 -8.23 12.99 -17.84
C GLY A 258 -8.11 11.88 -16.79
N ILE A 259 -8.99 10.87 -16.80
CA ILE A 259 -8.91 9.71 -15.91
C ILE A 259 -8.06 8.62 -16.57
N PRO A 260 -6.97 8.16 -15.93
CA PRO A 260 -6.18 7.04 -16.45
C PRO A 260 -6.96 5.73 -16.28
N ALA A 261 -6.93 4.86 -17.29
CA ALA A 261 -7.71 3.62 -17.31
C ALA A 261 -7.41 2.72 -16.10
N TYR A 262 -6.13 2.63 -15.69
CA TYR A 262 -5.69 1.87 -14.52
C TYR A 262 -6.34 2.32 -13.19
N ALA A 263 -6.96 3.51 -13.13
CA ALA A 263 -7.66 3.97 -11.94
C ALA A 263 -8.85 3.05 -11.62
N LEU A 264 -9.42 2.37 -12.62
CA LEU A 264 -10.53 1.42 -12.49
C LEU A 264 -10.01 0.04 -12.03
N GLY A 265 -9.59 -0.04 -10.77
CA GLY A 265 -9.22 -1.30 -10.10
C GLY A 265 -10.31 -1.86 -9.19
N GLY A 266 -10.02 -3.00 -8.52
CA GLY A 266 -10.95 -3.71 -7.62
C GLY A 266 -11.47 -2.91 -6.42
N HIS A 267 -10.90 -1.73 -6.16
CA HIS A 267 -11.35 -0.81 -5.10
C HIS A 267 -12.39 0.22 -5.56
N THR A 268 -12.74 0.23 -6.85
CA THR A 268 -13.70 1.18 -7.43
C THR A 268 -14.92 0.44 -7.97
N ARG A 269 -16.10 1.06 -7.92
CA ARG A 269 -17.32 0.44 -8.46
C ARG A 269 -17.20 0.15 -9.95
N LEU A 270 -16.64 1.09 -10.71
CA LEU A 270 -16.40 0.95 -12.15
C LEU A 270 -15.33 -0.10 -12.44
N GLY A 271 -14.26 -0.16 -11.65
CA GLY A 271 -13.24 -1.20 -11.78
C GLY A 271 -13.75 -2.60 -11.46
N LYS A 272 -14.57 -2.80 -10.41
CA LYS A 272 -15.25 -4.08 -10.17
C LYS A 272 -16.18 -4.50 -11.31
N ARG A 273 -16.74 -3.55 -12.06
CA ARG A 273 -17.47 -3.86 -13.30
C ARG A 273 -16.50 -4.28 -14.40
N ALA A 274 -15.41 -3.54 -14.60
CA ALA A 274 -14.40 -3.85 -15.61
C ALA A 274 -13.78 -5.24 -15.40
N LEU A 275 -13.44 -5.60 -14.16
CA LEU A 275 -12.85 -6.91 -13.83
C LEU A 275 -13.81 -8.08 -14.08
N ARG A 276 -15.11 -7.90 -13.82
CA ARG A 276 -16.14 -8.90 -14.16
C ARG A 276 -16.27 -9.08 -15.67
N GLU A 277 -16.30 -7.98 -16.43
CA GLU A 277 -16.33 -8.04 -17.88
C GLU A 277 -15.04 -8.63 -18.46
N PHE A 278 -13.89 -8.34 -17.88
CA PHE A 278 -12.61 -8.92 -18.26
C PHE A 278 -12.62 -10.44 -18.09
N LEU A 279 -12.99 -10.95 -16.92
CA LEU A 279 -13.09 -12.40 -16.73
C LEU A 279 -14.09 -13.04 -17.70
N ARG A 280 -15.24 -12.37 -17.96
CA ARG A 280 -16.24 -12.87 -18.91
C ARG A 280 -15.69 -12.97 -20.33
N GLN A 281 -14.90 -11.99 -20.78
CA GLN A 281 -14.42 -11.88 -22.16
C GLN A 281 -13.07 -12.59 -22.40
N CYS A 282 -12.22 -12.69 -21.38
CA CYS A 282 -10.87 -13.22 -21.49
C CYS A 282 -10.87 -14.76 -21.40
N GLU A 283 -10.97 -15.41 -22.56
CA GLU A 283 -10.91 -16.88 -22.68
C GLU A 283 -9.63 -17.49 -22.08
N PRO A 284 -8.40 -16.96 -22.34
CA PRO A 284 -7.18 -17.55 -21.77
C PRO A 284 -7.16 -17.60 -20.23
N VAL A 285 -7.64 -16.53 -19.57
CA VAL A 285 -7.73 -16.50 -18.10
C VAL A 285 -8.75 -17.52 -17.60
N ARG A 286 -9.93 -17.62 -18.25
CA ARG A 286 -10.95 -18.61 -17.87
C ARG A 286 -10.45 -20.05 -18.03
N GLU A 287 -9.80 -20.37 -19.15
CA GLU A 287 -9.24 -21.70 -19.38
C GLU A 287 -8.14 -22.06 -18.37
N CYS A 288 -7.34 -21.09 -17.95
CA CYS A 288 -6.35 -21.29 -16.90
C CYS A 288 -7.02 -21.60 -15.55
N LEU A 289 -8.04 -20.84 -15.18
CA LEU A 289 -8.75 -21.01 -13.91
C LEU A 289 -9.55 -22.32 -13.88
N GLU A 290 -10.19 -22.72 -14.97
CA GLU A 290 -10.96 -23.96 -15.08
C GLU A 290 -10.12 -25.22 -14.81
N LYS A 291 -8.84 -25.20 -15.22
CA LYS A 291 -7.91 -26.31 -14.98
C LYS A 291 -7.51 -26.46 -13.51
N CYS A 292 -7.63 -25.39 -12.72
CA CYS A 292 -7.00 -25.31 -11.42
C CYS A 292 -7.98 -25.06 -10.26
N LEU A 293 -9.19 -24.56 -10.54
CA LEU A 293 -10.13 -24.07 -9.52
C LEU A 293 -11.60 -24.35 -9.88
N PRO A 294 -12.46 -24.59 -8.87
CA PRO A 294 -13.90 -24.50 -9.07
C PRO A 294 -14.32 -23.08 -9.44
N ASP A 295 -15.42 -22.96 -10.20
CA ASP A 295 -15.95 -21.70 -10.73
C ASP A 295 -16.21 -20.62 -9.67
N THR A 296 -16.56 -21.01 -8.45
CA THR A 296 -16.82 -20.10 -7.33
C THR A 296 -15.63 -19.23 -6.94
N GLY A 297 -14.39 -19.64 -7.23
CA GLY A 297 -13.17 -18.90 -6.89
C GLY A 297 -12.63 -18.02 -8.01
N TRP A 298 -13.18 -18.12 -9.23
CA TRP A 298 -12.55 -17.53 -10.42
C TRP A 298 -12.47 -16.01 -10.37
N GLN A 299 -13.55 -15.33 -9.95
CA GLN A 299 -13.57 -13.87 -9.93
C GLN A 299 -12.54 -13.31 -8.94
N ASP A 300 -12.55 -13.79 -7.70
CA ASP A 300 -11.67 -13.29 -6.66
C ASP A 300 -10.20 -13.58 -7.00
N THR A 301 -9.88 -14.77 -7.51
CA THR A 301 -8.51 -15.11 -7.93
C THR A 301 -8.06 -14.28 -9.14
N SER A 302 -8.94 -14.03 -10.12
CA SER A 302 -8.64 -13.15 -11.26
C SER A 302 -8.42 -11.71 -10.83
N ASP A 303 -9.25 -11.18 -9.93
CA ASP A 303 -9.14 -9.80 -9.42
C ASP A 303 -7.81 -9.58 -8.69
N VAL A 304 -7.40 -10.55 -7.86
CA VAL A 304 -6.13 -10.54 -7.14
C VAL A 304 -4.94 -10.65 -8.10
N ALA A 305 -5.01 -11.52 -9.11
CA ALA A 305 -3.96 -11.64 -10.11
C ALA A 305 -3.77 -10.34 -10.89
N VAL A 306 -4.87 -9.70 -11.32
CA VAL A 306 -4.83 -8.36 -11.95
C VAL A 306 -4.22 -7.33 -11.01
N PHE A 307 -4.61 -7.32 -9.73
CA PHE A 307 -4.03 -6.43 -8.73
C PHE A 307 -2.50 -6.57 -8.65
N HIS A 308 -1.98 -7.80 -8.62
CA HIS A 308 -0.53 -8.05 -8.55
C HIS A 308 0.21 -7.71 -9.85
N VAL A 309 -0.43 -7.88 -11.01
CA VAL A 309 0.14 -7.44 -12.30
C VAL A 309 0.26 -5.92 -12.34
N GLU A 310 -0.77 -5.20 -11.90
CA GLU A 310 -0.73 -3.73 -11.84
C GLU A 310 0.18 -3.20 -10.73
N SER A 311 0.19 -3.84 -9.56
CA SER A 311 0.97 -3.39 -8.41
C SER A 311 2.47 -3.59 -8.60
N ALA A 312 2.87 -4.51 -9.51
CA ALA A 312 4.24 -4.69 -9.94
C ALA A 312 4.77 -3.56 -10.83
N LEU A 313 3.91 -2.68 -11.37
CA LEU A 313 4.32 -1.52 -12.17
C LEU A 313 4.82 -0.38 -11.26
N VAL A 314 6.03 -0.58 -10.73
CA VAL A 314 6.74 0.35 -9.85
C VAL A 314 7.92 0.95 -10.62
N LYS A 315 7.93 2.26 -10.82
CA LYS A 315 8.93 2.95 -11.64
C LYS A 315 10.34 2.82 -11.07
N ARG A 316 10.47 2.96 -9.75
CA ARG A 316 11.72 2.87 -8.99
C ARG A 316 11.53 1.93 -7.82
N GLN A 317 11.99 0.69 -7.95
CA GLN A 317 11.85 -0.35 -6.94
C GLN A 317 13.17 -0.51 -6.20
N ARG A 318 13.17 -0.36 -4.87
CA ARG A 318 14.33 -0.73 -4.06
C ARG A 318 14.37 -2.24 -3.89
N LEU A 319 15.55 -2.82 -4.06
CA LEU A 319 15.81 -4.25 -3.97
C LEU A 319 16.88 -4.49 -2.92
N TRP A 320 16.61 -5.48 -2.08
CA TRP A 320 17.45 -5.92 -0.97
C TRP A 320 17.33 -7.45 -0.83
N ASP A 321 18.13 -8.06 0.05
CA ASP A 321 18.40 -9.51 0.05
C ASP A 321 17.14 -10.40 -0.04
N GLU A 322 16.10 -10.11 0.75
CA GLU A 322 14.88 -10.95 0.80
C GLU A 322 13.76 -10.49 -0.14
N PHE A 323 13.91 -9.35 -0.82
CA PHE A 323 12.81 -8.71 -1.56
C PHE A 323 12.14 -9.67 -2.57
N GLY A 324 12.92 -10.33 -3.42
CA GLY A 324 12.39 -11.20 -4.48
C GLY A 324 11.65 -12.41 -3.94
N ASN A 325 12.15 -13.00 -2.86
CA ASN A 325 11.53 -14.14 -2.18
C ASN A 325 10.20 -13.71 -1.54
N LEU A 326 10.20 -12.63 -0.78
CA LEU A 326 9.00 -12.10 -0.13
C LEU A 326 7.93 -11.68 -1.14
N LYS A 327 8.32 -11.07 -2.26
CA LYS A 327 7.38 -10.73 -3.34
C LYS A 327 6.68 -11.98 -3.88
N THR A 328 7.44 -13.04 -4.13
CA THR A 328 6.89 -14.32 -4.65
C THR A 328 5.89 -14.92 -3.65
N LEU A 329 6.30 -15.07 -2.39
CA LEU A 329 5.46 -15.59 -1.32
C LEU A 329 4.23 -14.70 -1.04
N GLY A 330 4.35 -13.39 -1.19
CA GLY A 330 3.25 -12.43 -1.07
C GLY A 330 2.16 -12.65 -2.11
N ILE A 331 2.57 -12.80 -3.38
CA ILE A 331 1.65 -13.09 -4.49
C ILE A 331 1.01 -14.47 -4.26
N GLU A 332 1.79 -15.48 -3.89
CA GLU A 332 1.27 -16.81 -3.57
C GLU A 332 0.24 -16.77 -2.45
N GLY A 333 0.52 -16.06 -1.35
CA GLY A 333 -0.39 -15.93 -0.20
C GLY A 333 -1.78 -15.40 -0.59
N ASP A 334 -1.84 -14.35 -1.43
CA ASP A 334 -3.14 -13.81 -1.86
C ASP A 334 -3.83 -14.67 -2.92
N VAL A 335 -3.10 -15.13 -3.94
CA VAL A 335 -3.68 -15.83 -5.10
C VAL A 335 -4.14 -17.25 -4.71
N CYS A 336 -3.42 -17.91 -3.80
CA CYS A 336 -3.77 -19.25 -3.33
C CYS A 336 -4.96 -19.28 -2.36
N ARG A 337 -5.46 -18.12 -1.89
CA ARG A 337 -6.55 -18.05 -0.88
C ARG A 337 -7.80 -18.86 -1.27
N ASN A 338 -8.11 -18.95 -2.57
CA ASN A 338 -9.25 -19.70 -3.08
C ASN A 338 -8.93 -21.15 -3.49
N GLY A 339 -7.78 -21.67 -3.07
CA GLY A 339 -7.36 -23.05 -3.33
C GLY A 339 -6.52 -23.25 -4.60
N LEU A 340 -5.98 -22.17 -5.19
CA LEU A 340 -5.06 -22.30 -6.32
C LEU A 340 -3.76 -22.94 -5.82
N ALA A 341 -3.25 -23.93 -6.54
CA ALA A 341 -1.95 -24.51 -6.21
C ALA A 341 -0.83 -23.48 -6.48
N PRO A 342 0.18 -23.36 -5.58
CA PRO A 342 1.28 -22.39 -5.74
C PRO A 342 1.98 -22.49 -7.10
N GLU A 343 2.14 -23.69 -7.64
CA GLU A 343 2.79 -23.95 -8.93
C GLU A 343 2.05 -23.31 -10.12
N ALA A 344 0.73 -23.05 -9.98
CA ALA A 344 -0.09 -22.44 -11.02
C ALA A 344 -0.12 -20.90 -10.94
N VAL A 345 0.40 -20.30 -9.88
CA VAL A 345 0.34 -18.84 -9.65
C VAL A 345 1.07 -18.08 -10.76
N MET A 346 2.31 -18.49 -11.08
CA MET A 346 3.12 -17.76 -12.06
C MET A 346 2.56 -17.84 -13.48
N ASP A 347 1.97 -18.98 -13.84
CA ASP A 347 1.30 -19.17 -15.13
C ASP A 347 0.07 -18.27 -15.24
N LEU A 348 -0.78 -18.22 -14.20
CA LEU A 348 -1.92 -17.31 -14.16
C LEU A 348 -1.47 -15.85 -14.27
N MET A 349 -0.43 -15.46 -13.52
CA MET A 349 0.12 -14.10 -13.55
C MET A 349 0.66 -13.71 -14.93
N ALA A 350 1.28 -14.65 -15.65
CA ALA A 350 1.75 -14.43 -17.02
C ALA A 350 0.57 -14.23 -17.98
N ILE A 351 -0.44 -15.10 -17.92
CA ILE A 351 -1.64 -15.02 -18.77
C ILE A 351 -2.40 -13.72 -18.53
N VAL A 352 -2.58 -13.32 -17.27
CA VAL A 352 -3.23 -12.03 -16.94
C VAL A 352 -2.42 -10.87 -17.49
N ARG A 353 -1.09 -10.88 -17.34
CA ARG A 353 -0.22 -9.82 -17.87
C ARG A 353 -0.33 -9.66 -19.38
N GLU A 354 -0.33 -10.77 -20.12
CA GLU A 354 -0.48 -10.76 -21.58
C GLU A 354 -1.84 -10.21 -22.04
N ASN A 355 -2.87 -10.34 -21.20
CA ASN A 355 -4.24 -9.91 -21.50
C ASN A 355 -4.63 -8.56 -20.86
N MET A 356 -3.70 -7.84 -20.22
CA MET A 356 -3.97 -6.49 -19.69
C MET A 356 -4.49 -5.49 -20.74
N PRO A 357 -4.04 -5.52 -22.02
CA PRO A 357 -4.60 -4.62 -23.04
C PRO A 357 -6.13 -4.75 -23.20
N LEU A 358 -6.68 -5.97 -23.12
CA LEU A 358 -8.13 -6.21 -23.17
C LEU A 358 -8.84 -5.57 -21.97
N LEU A 359 -8.26 -5.67 -20.76
CA LEU A 359 -8.82 -5.03 -19.58
C LEU A 359 -8.83 -3.49 -19.75
N ASP A 360 -7.79 -2.92 -20.34
CA ASP A 360 -7.72 -1.48 -20.59
C ASP A 360 -8.72 -1.01 -21.66
N ASP A 361 -8.96 -1.81 -22.72
CA ASP A 361 -10.07 -1.58 -23.67
C ASP A 361 -11.42 -1.50 -22.93
N ILE A 362 -11.71 -2.51 -22.11
CA ILE A 362 -12.96 -2.58 -21.32
C ILE A 362 -13.11 -1.36 -20.39
N ARG A 363 -12.02 -0.93 -19.75
CA ARG A 363 -12.01 0.24 -18.86
C ARG A 363 -12.31 1.52 -19.60
N VAL A 364 -11.73 1.70 -20.79
CA VAL A 364 -11.98 2.85 -21.65
C VAL A 364 -13.45 2.88 -22.07
N GLU A 365 -14.01 1.76 -22.54
CA GLU A 365 -15.43 1.66 -22.90
C GLU A 365 -16.35 2.03 -21.71
N ILE A 366 -16.02 1.55 -20.50
CA ILE A 366 -16.79 1.86 -19.29
C ILE A 366 -16.72 3.35 -18.94
N LEU A 367 -15.55 3.98 -19.12
CA LEU A 367 -15.37 5.42 -18.89
C LEU A 367 -16.11 6.26 -19.93
N GLU A 368 -16.04 5.91 -21.21
CA GLU A 368 -16.76 6.61 -22.30
C GLU A 368 -18.28 6.48 -22.16
N ALA A 369 -18.76 5.32 -21.69
CA ALA A 369 -20.18 5.10 -21.42
C ALA A 369 -20.71 5.88 -20.21
N ARG A 370 -19.84 6.52 -19.42
CA ARG A 370 -20.18 7.30 -18.22
C ARG A 370 -20.79 8.67 -18.57
N GLN A 371 -21.65 8.76 -19.61
CA GLN A 371 -22.27 10.02 -20.05
C GLN A 371 -22.53 10.99 -18.88
N PRO A 372 -22.17 12.27 -19.01
CA PRO A 372 -22.15 13.19 -17.89
C PRO A 372 -23.57 13.37 -17.36
N GLU A 373 -23.89 12.75 -16.23
CA GLU A 373 -24.95 13.25 -15.37
C GLU A 373 -24.53 14.66 -14.96
N ILE A 374 -25.12 15.65 -15.64
CA ILE A 374 -25.02 17.07 -15.32
C ILE A 374 -25.24 17.23 -13.82
N THR A 375 -24.18 17.48 -13.05
CA THR A 375 -24.29 18.07 -11.73
C THR A 375 -23.14 19.03 -11.49
N SER A 376 -23.49 20.31 -11.66
CA SER A 376 -22.94 21.48 -10.98
C SER A 376 -21.43 21.51 -10.74
N GLN A 377 -20.76 22.42 -11.46
CA GLN A 377 -19.48 22.99 -11.04
C GLN A 377 -19.43 23.13 -9.51
N PRO A 378 -18.40 22.60 -8.82
CA PRO A 378 -18.22 22.90 -7.41
C PRO A 378 -18.09 24.41 -7.30
N LYS A 379 -19.06 25.04 -6.62
CA LYS A 379 -18.93 26.43 -6.19
C LYS A 379 -17.74 26.44 -5.23
N LEU A 380 -16.62 26.98 -5.70
CA LEU A 380 -15.53 27.42 -4.83
C LEU A 380 -16.13 28.28 -3.72
N PRO A 381 -15.98 27.94 -2.44
CA PRO A 381 -16.16 28.92 -1.39
C PRO A 381 -15.06 29.96 -1.59
N ILE A 382 -15.47 31.17 -1.92
CA ILE A 382 -14.64 32.35 -1.69
C ILE A 382 -14.65 32.53 -0.18
N GLU A 383 -13.55 32.16 0.49
CA GLU A 383 -12.92 32.86 1.63
C GLU A 383 -11.66 32.12 2.10
#